data_AF-R5PRN4-F1
#
_entry.id   AF-R5PRN4-F1
#
_cell.length_a   1.000
_cell.length_b   1.000
_cell.length_c   1.000
_cell.angle_alpha   90.00
_cell.angle_beta   90.00
_cell.angle_gamma   90.00
#
_symmetry.space_group_name_H-M   'P 1'
#
loop_
_entity.id
_entity.type
_entity.pdbx_description
1 polymer ?
#
loop_
_entity_poly.entity_id
_entity_poly.type
_entity_poly.pdbx_seq_one_letter_code
_entity_poly.pdbx_strand_id
1 'polypeptide(L)'
;MKSIFKTGTMIVAAMFAATSCSDFSDYNETPSTGNMSADKTLWENISQNENLSDFAALVKKAGFDAALSQSHFYTVWAPANGTFDAQALMAEDSTKVLKEFVKNHIADYNHVISGAIDERIKVLNEKSYDFVGDGSYTYDGLNITTLNQPSINGIMHILNGAAQFYPNIYEHATSAEGLDSVVNYFKRYEIQTLDTKNSVLGPTVNGKQTYIDSVMIVTNTAFDMLNAKVSKEDSSYTMLAPTNEAWVAQYNKVKKYFNYIATTSAQDMAEATSTSSAPTSTVTIDPAYQSDSMAVLGVVGCLLYNNNNYYNDWLKEEGKQPFDTLKSTTRLLFTNPEEIMSHTISKSKMSNGEFRVVDSLAIRPWEAWAQPIKVSPFASKIWTGATSTVEINSDKFDEIGYKPQTANLSNLVYLWVTPLSGYGKPQMDVSLHNVLSTTYNIYVVLAPSEDYGKDADGNEFRKPNQLDFTISYCDAKGKLQTKKLNQKVENNPNKVDTVAVGSFTFPVAYYGLGNKIYPNLKITTDFGVFNSAMMAKYTRDFRVVSILLKPAEMEEFEANATKEN
;
A
#
# COMPACT_ATOMS: atom_id res chain seq x y z
N MET A 1 -59.93 34.67 52.66
CA MET A 1 -59.75 35.23 51.31
C MET A 1 -58.35 35.85 51.24
N LYS A 2 -57.49 35.28 50.38
CA LYS A 2 -56.08 35.62 50.03
C LYS A 2 -55.30 36.57 50.97
N SER A 3 -54.30 35.98 51.66
CA SER A 3 -53.35 36.56 52.63
C SER A 3 -52.34 37.53 51.99
N ILE A 4 -52.24 38.77 52.47
CA ILE A 4 -51.29 39.32 53.48
C ILE A 4 -49.85 39.60 52.96
N PHE A 5 -49.64 40.90 52.79
CA PHE A 5 -48.43 41.75 52.79
C PHE A 5 -47.42 41.54 53.95
N LYS A 6 -46.10 41.77 53.69
CA LYS A 6 -45.24 42.91 54.15
C LYS A 6 -43.76 42.57 54.43
N THR A 7 -42.89 43.18 53.61
CA THR A 7 -41.66 43.98 53.86
C THR A 7 -41.01 44.05 55.27
N GLY A 8 -39.68 43.88 55.35
CA GLY A 8 -38.76 44.87 55.96
C GLY A 8 -37.76 44.47 57.08
N THR A 9 -36.43 44.60 56.78
CA THR A 9 -35.32 45.22 57.59
C THR A 9 -34.76 44.45 58.83
N MET A 10 -33.54 43.85 58.85
CA MET A 10 -32.12 44.30 58.98
C MET A 10 -31.55 44.33 60.44
N ILE A 11 -30.25 43.92 60.61
CA ILE A 11 -29.25 44.20 61.71
C ILE A 11 -29.19 43.17 62.89
N VAL A 12 -28.09 42.60 63.43
CA VAL A 12 -26.60 42.64 63.24
C VAL A 12 -25.91 41.41 63.93
N ALA A 13 -24.72 41.06 63.41
CA ALA A 13 -23.57 40.22 63.83
C ALA A 13 -23.43 39.55 65.24
N ALA A 14 -22.86 38.32 65.30
CA ALA A 14 -21.44 38.08 65.69
C ALA A 14 -21.04 36.57 65.83
N MET A 15 -20.03 36.17 65.04
CA MET A 15 -18.90 35.21 65.22
C MET A 15 -19.01 33.78 65.82
N PHE A 16 -18.62 32.82 64.95
CA PHE A 16 -17.73 31.64 65.08
C PHE A 16 -17.77 30.68 66.29
N ALA A 17 -18.09 29.41 66.00
CA ALA A 17 -17.20 28.26 66.23
C ALA A 17 -17.57 27.09 65.29
N ALA A 18 -16.59 26.53 64.61
CA ALA A 18 -16.72 25.35 63.75
C ALA A 18 -16.97 24.08 64.56
N THR A 19 -17.79 23.18 64.04
CA THR A 19 -17.70 21.74 64.35
C THR A 19 -17.54 20.98 63.04
N SER A 20 -16.44 20.24 62.98
CA SER A 20 -15.99 19.39 61.89
C SER A 20 -16.88 18.15 61.72
N CYS A 21 -16.90 17.64 60.49
CA CYS A 21 -17.64 16.49 59.98
C CYS A 21 -17.76 15.31 60.96
N SER A 22 -18.99 14.83 61.15
CA SER A 22 -19.27 13.52 61.72
C SER A 22 -19.26 12.45 60.62
N ASP A 23 -18.23 11.62 60.69
CA ASP A 23 -18.13 10.17 60.39
C ASP A 23 -18.78 9.58 59.12
N PHE A 24 -17.92 9.03 58.26
CA PHE A 24 -18.22 8.32 57.01
C PHE A 24 -17.85 6.84 57.23
N SER A 25 -18.73 6.07 57.87
CA SER A 25 -18.41 4.71 58.33
C SER A 25 -19.46 3.65 57.96
N ASP A 26 -20.16 3.79 56.82
CA ASP A 26 -21.25 2.83 56.51
C ASP A 26 -21.49 2.50 55.01
N TYR A 27 -20.43 2.33 54.21
CA TYR A 27 -20.56 1.88 52.80
C TYR A 27 -19.78 0.60 52.44
N ASN A 28 -19.20 -0.10 53.41
CA ASN A 28 -18.42 -1.32 53.16
C ASN A 28 -18.95 -2.53 53.93
N GLU A 29 -20.13 -3.03 53.55
CA GLU A 29 -20.43 -4.46 53.77
C GLU A 29 -21.06 -5.06 52.51
N THR A 30 -20.23 -5.76 51.74
CA THR A 30 -20.68 -6.82 50.82
C THR A 30 -19.99 -8.13 51.22
N PRO A 31 -20.64 -9.30 51.06
CA PRO A 31 -20.16 -10.55 51.65
C PRO A 31 -18.83 -10.98 51.03
N SER A 32 -17.86 -11.22 51.89
CA SER A 32 -16.48 -11.54 51.55
C SER A 32 -16.29 -13.02 51.18
N THR A 33 -15.66 -13.23 50.02
CA THR A 33 -14.81 -14.39 49.75
C THR A 33 -13.49 -13.87 49.19
N GLY A 34 -12.50 -13.71 50.08
CA GLY A 34 -11.13 -13.27 49.79
C GLY A 34 -10.83 -11.82 50.19
N ASN A 35 -9.90 -11.64 51.15
CA ASN A 35 -9.49 -10.34 51.74
C ASN A 35 -8.74 -9.42 50.75
N MET A 36 -9.44 -8.85 49.77
CA MET A 36 -8.95 -7.75 48.93
C MET A 36 -9.16 -6.42 49.67
N SER A 37 -8.09 -5.64 49.85
CA SER A 37 -8.11 -4.36 50.58
C SER A 37 -7.49 -3.25 49.75
N ALA A 38 -8.08 -2.05 49.82
CA ALA A 38 -7.55 -0.85 49.21
C ALA A 38 -6.18 -0.43 49.78
N ASP A 39 -5.84 -0.90 50.99
CA ASP A 39 -4.56 -0.61 51.65
C ASP A 39 -3.39 -1.48 51.14
N LYS A 40 -3.69 -2.49 50.33
CA LYS A 40 -2.70 -3.41 49.75
C LYS A 40 -2.35 -3.00 48.32
N THR A 41 -1.12 -3.29 47.93
CA THR A 41 -0.67 -3.20 46.53
C THR A 41 -1.40 -4.21 45.64
N LEU A 42 -1.39 -3.97 44.33
CA LEU A 42 -1.89 -4.91 43.32
C LEU A 42 -1.23 -6.29 43.49
N TRP A 43 0.08 -6.33 43.69
CA TRP A 43 0.80 -7.59 43.91
C TRP A 43 0.34 -8.32 45.18
N GLU A 44 0.14 -7.62 46.30
CA GLU A 44 -0.37 -8.23 47.53
C GLU A 44 -1.79 -8.77 47.35
N ASN A 45 -2.67 -8.02 46.68
CA ASN A 45 -4.03 -8.47 46.38
C ASN A 45 -4.05 -9.66 45.40
N ILE A 46 -3.13 -9.73 44.43
CA ILE A 46 -3.00 -10.86 43.50
C ILE A 46 -2.43 -12.10 44.22
N SER A 47 -1.30 -11.95 44.92
CA SER A 47 -0.56 -13.06 45.52
C SER A 47 -1.24 -13.70 46.73
N GLN A 48 -2.12 -12.97 47.41
CA GLN A 48 -2.89 -13.47 48.56
C GLN A 48 -4.29 -13.97 48.19
N ASN A 49 -4.72 -13.82 46.93
CA ASN A 49 -6.02 -14.28 46.45
C ASN A 49 -5.92 -15.72 45.95
N GLU A 50 -6.55 -16.66 46.66
CA GLU A 50 -6.55 -18.08 46.31
C GLU A 50 -7.12 -18.37 44.92
N ASN A 51 -8.01 -17.50 44.40
CA ASN A 51 -8.59 -17.64 43.06
C ASN A 51 -7.65 -17.14 41.94
N LEU A 52 -6.52 -16.53 42.28
CA LEU A 52 -5.54 -15.97 41.33
C LEU A 52 -4.16 -16.59 41.47
N SER A 53 -4.01 -17.70 42.20
CA SER A 53 -2.71 -18.33 42.47
C SER A 53 -1.93 -18.68 41.19
N ASP A 54 -2.62 -19.12 40.12
CA ASP A 54 -1.99 -19.45 38.85
C ASP A 54 -1.48 -18.19 38.14
N PHE A 55 -2.28 -17.13 38.13
CA PHE A 55 -1.89 -15.82 37.60
C PHE A 55 -0.71 -15.22 38.38
N ALA A 56 -0.75 -15.29 39.72
CA ALA A 56 0.33 -14.83 40.58
C ALA A 56 1.65 -15.56 40.30
N ALA A 57 1.60 -16.88 40.06
CA ALA A 57 2.77 -17.68 39.71
C ALA A 57 3.39 -17.23 38.38
N LEU A 58 2.57 -16.93 37.36
CA LEU A 58 3.02 -16.44 36.06
C LEU A 58 3.61 -15.02 36.13
N VAL A 59 2.98 -14.11 36.89
CA VAL A 59 3.51 -12.76 37.15
C VAL A 59 4.90 -12.83 37.80
N LYS A 60 5.08 -13.74 38.77
CA LYS A 60 6.36 -13.95 39.45
C LYS A 60 7.40 -14.60 38.53
N LYS A 61 7.02 -15.59 37.72
CA LYS A 61 7.89 -16.20 36.69
C LYS A 61 8.38 -15.15 35.69
N ALA A 62 7.51 -14.23 35.30
CA ALA A 62 7.81 -13.13 34.38
C ALA A 62 8.64 -12.00 35.03
N GLY A 63 8.81 -12.02 36.36
CA GLY A 63 9.54 -10.99 37.12
C GLY A 63 8.83 -9.63 37.16
N PHE A 64 7.50 -9.60 37.02
CA PHE A 64 6.72 -8.36 37.01
C PHE A 64 6.06 -8.04 38.37
N ASP A 65 6.26 -8.89 39.37
CA ASP A 65 5.79 -8.75 40.74
C ASP A 65 6.32 -7.48 41.43
N ALA A 66 7.59 -7.16 41.20
CA ALA A 66 8.20 -5.94 41.72
C ALA A 66 7.54 -4.67 41.17
N ALA A 67 7.22 -4.66 39.86
CA ALA A 67 6.54 -3.52 39.23
C ALA A 67 5.12 -3.32 39.80
N LEU A 68 4.39 -4.41 40.04
CA LEU A 68 3.05 -4.37 40.66
C LEU A 68 3.06 -4.03 42.16
N SER A 69 4.23 -3.94 42.77
CA SER A 69 4.42 -3.48 44.16
C SER A 69 4.84 -2.01 44.22
N GLN A 70 5.24 -1.40 43.10
CA GLN A 70 5.69 0.00 43.06
C GLN A 70 4.50 0.97 43.06
N SER A 71 4.77 2.22 43.44
CA SER A 71 3.81 3.32 43.41
C SER A 71 3.58 3.83 41.98
N HIS A 72 3.00 2.99 41.13
CA HIS A 72 2.54 3.33 39.79
C HIS A 72 1.13 2.78 39.59
N PHE A 73 0.24 3.58 39.04
CA PHE A 73 -1.16 3.20 38.88
C PHE A 73 -1.35 2.31 37.65
N TYR A 74 -1.74 1.05 37.88
CA TYR A 74 -2.11 0.10 36.83
C TYR A 74 -3.57 -0.33 36.94
N THR A 75 -4.12 -0.78 35.81
CA THR A 75 -5.29 -1.67 35.79
C THR A 75 -4.85 -3.09 35.47
N VAL A 76 -5.30 -4.06 36.25
CA VAL A 76 -5.04 -5.49 36.02
C VAL A 76 -6.33 -6.22 35.70
N TRP A 77 -6.41 -6.89 34.57
CA TRP A 77 -7.48 -7.84 34.25
C TRP A 77 -6.99 -9.26 34.55
N ALA A 78 -7.17 -9.70 35.80
CA ALA A 78 -6.61 -10.95 36.30
C ALA A 78 -7.50 -12.15 35.92
N PRO A 79 -7.00 -13.12 35.14
CA PRO A 79 -7.74 -14.34 34.83
C PRO A 79 -7.87 -15.25 36.06
N ALA A 80 -9.09 -15.72 36.33
CA ALA A 80 -9.34 -16.65 37.44
C ALA A 80 -8.70 -18.03 37.18
N ASN A 81 -8.30 -18.70 38.26
CA ASN A 81 -7.77 -20.07 38.21
C ASN A 81 -8.69 -21.02 37.43
N GLY A 82 -8.11 -21.95 36.68
CA GLY A 82 -8.84 -22.94 35.90
C GLY A 82 -9.55 -22.41 34.64
N THR A 83 -9.45 -21.10 34.34
CA THR A 83 -10.03 -20.50 33.13
C THR A 83 -9.04 -20.37 31.96
N PHE A 84 -7.78 -20.76 32.19
CA PHE A 84 -6.71 -20.75 31.19
C PHE A 84 -5.67 -21.85 31.50
N ASP A 85 -4.86 -22.23 30.51
CA ASP A 85 -3.82 -23.25 30.69
C ASP A 85 -2.55 -22.65 31.31
N ALA A 86 -2.55 -22.54 32.64
CA ALA A 86 -1.40 -22.05 33.38
C ALA A 86 -0.16 -22.95 33.23
N GLN A 87 -0.35 -24.26 33.06
CA GLN A 87 0.77 -25.20 32.94
C GLN A 87 1.53 -25.01 31.64
N ALA A 88 0.82 -24.82 30.52
CA ALA A 88 1.44 -24.49 29.24
C ALA A 88 2.23 -23.18 29.31
N LEU A 89 1.65 -22.12 29.88
CA LEU A 89 2.33 -20.83 30.05
C LEU A 89 3.53 -20.92 31.00
N MET A 90 3.47 -21.74 32.04
CA MET A 90 4.60 -21.97 32.94
C MET A 90 5.77 -22.69 32.26
N ALA A 91 5.52 -23.44 31.18
CA ALA A 91 6.56 -24.10 30.39
C ALA A 91 7.26 -23.17 29.37
N GLU A 92 6.63 -22.05 29.02
CA GLU A 92 7.17 -21.05 28.08
C GLU A 92 8.32 -20.22 28.68
N ASP A 93 9.08 -19.53 27.82
CA ASP A 93 10.15 -18.62 28.25
C ASP A 93 9.62 -17.43 29.07
N SER A 94 10.34 -17.00 30.11
CA SER A 94 9.88 -15.92 30.99
C SER A 94 9.67 -14.59 30.27
N THR A 95 10.46 -14.29 29.24
CA THR A 95 10.32 -13.06 28.45
C THR A 95 9.08 -13.12 27.55
N LYS A 96 8.76 -14.31 27.03
CA LYS A 96 7.52 -14.55 26.27
C LYS A 96 6.30 -14.46 27.18
N VAL A 97 6.32 -15.10 28.35
CA VAL A 97 5.24 -14.98 29.36
C VAL A 97 5.03 -13.53 29.79
N LEU A 98 6.12 -12.78 30.00
CA LEU A 98 6.04 -11.35 30.32
C LEU A 98 5.34 -10.56 29.22
N LYS A 99 5.76 -10.73 27.96
CA LYS A 99 5.26 -9.95 26.82
C LYS A 99 3.85 -10.37 26.39
N GLU A 100 3.64 -11.65 26.17
CA GLU A 100 2.43 -12.18 25.53
C GLU A 100 1.30 -12.44 26.53
N PHE A 101 1.62 -12.70 27.80
CA PHE A 101 0.59 -13.00 28.80
C PHE A 101 0.46 -11.90 29.85
N VAL A 102 1.49 -11.64 30.65
CA VAL A 102 1.38 -10.73 31.81
C VAL A 102 1.07 -9.29 31.37
N LYS A 103 1.89 -8.72 30.49
CA LYS A 103 1.66 -7.35 29.98
C LYS A 103 0.42 -7.21 29.09
N ASN A 104 -0.16 -8.33 28.65
CA ASN A 104 -1.40 -8.37 27.87
C ASN A 104 -2.65 -8.13 28.73
N HIS A 105 -2.51 -8.29 30.05
CA HIS A 105 -3.57 -8.16 31.05
C HIS A 105 -3.37 -6.95 31.96
N ILE A 106 -2.44 -6.04 31.61
CA ILE A 106 -2.10 -4.88 32.43
C ILE A 106 -2.07 -3.65 31.52
N ALA A 107 -2.72 -2.57 31.95
CA ALA A 107 -2.63 -1.26 31.32
C ALA A 107 -2.15 -0.20 32.31
N ASP A 108 -1.56 0.87 31.79
CA ASP A 108 -1.30 2.07 32.57
C ASP A 108 -2.61 2.75 32.96
N TYR A 109 -2.59 3.43 34.11
CA TYR A 109 -3.73 4.17 34.67
C TYR A 109 -4.89 3.29 35.13
N ASN A 110 -5.84 3.91 35.85
CA ASN A 110 -7.01 3.24 36.40
C ASN A 110 -8.18 3.30 35.41
N HIS A 111 -8.63 2.13 34.94
CA HIS A 111 -9.84 1.95 34.16
C HIS A 111 -10.94 1.39 35.07
N VAL A 112 -11.68 2.32 35.69
CA VAL A 112 -12.75 2.02 36.64
C VAL A 112 -14.07 1.88 35.90
N ILE A 113 -14.88 0.91 36.30
CA ILE A 113 -16.24 0.75 35.80
C ILE A 113 -17.17 1.68 36.56
N SER A 114 -17.71 2.68 35.88
CA SER A 114 -18.76 3.55 36.41
C SER A 114 -19.84 3.80 35.37
N GLY A 115 -20.86 2.94 35.35
CA GLY A 115 -21.91 2.97 34.32
C GLY A 115 -21.45 2.36 33.00
N ALA A 116 -22.03 2.80 31.89
CA ALA A 116 -21.69 2.27 30.57
C ALA A 116 -20.24 2.60 30.18
N ILE A 117 -19.53 1.59 29.69
CA ILE A 117 -18.14 1.69 29.21
C ILE A 117 -18.11 1.31 27.73
N ASP A 118 -17.39 2.11 26.94
CA ASP A 118 -17.03 1.84 25.55
C ASP A 118 -15.61 2.38 25.32
N GLU A 119 -14.61 1.61 25.73
CA GLU A 119 -13.20 1.99 25.69
C GLU A 119 -12.37 0.95 24.93
N ARG A 120 -11.35 1.41 24.19
CA ARG A 120 -10.32 0.55 23.62
C ARG A 120 -9.00 0.77 24.35
N ILE A 121 -8.61 -0.19 25.15
CA ILE A 121 -7.52 -0.08 26.11
C ILE A 121 -6.20 -0.48 25.47
N LYS A 122 -5.20 0.41 25.48
CA LYS A 122 -3.82 0.06 25.15
C LYS A 122 -3.13 -0.53 26.38
N VAL A 123 -2.75 -1.80 26.30
CA VAL A 123 -2.03 -2.52 27.37
C VAL A 123 -0.51 -2.38 27.26
N LEU A 124 0.22 -2.83 28.29
CA LEU A 124 1.67 -2.62 28.44
C LEU A 124 2.52 -3.32 27.36
N ASN A 125 2.00 -4.32 26.66
CA ASN A 125 2.64 -4.92 25.49
C ASN A 125 2.26 -4.24 24.16
N GLU A 126 1.64 -3.06 24.26
CA GLU A 126 1.15 -2.22 23.18
C GLU A 126 -0.06 -2.74 22.39
N LYS A 127 -0.59 -3.91 22.74
CA LYS A 127 -1.85 -4.43 22.18
C LYS A 127 -3.04 -3.59 22.62
N SER A 128 -4.16 -3.78 21.93
CA SER A 128 -5.39 -3.04 22.23
C SER A 128 -6.58 -3.97 22.31
N TYR A 129 -7.33 -3.85 23.40
CA TYR A 129 -8.47 -4.69 23.73
C TYR A 129 -9.70 -3.86 24.01
N ASP A 130 -10.85 -4.37 23.58
CA ASP A 130 -12.12 -3.70 23.82
C ASP A 130 -12.56 -3.96 25.26
N PHE A 131 -12.82 -2.88 26.00
CA PHE A 131 -13.37 -2.91 27.34
C PHE A 131 -14.73 -2.23 27.27
N VAL A 132 -15.80 -3.03 27.31
CA VAL A 132 -17.15 -2.56 26.98
C VAL A 132 -18.19 -3.17 27.90
N GLY A 133 -19.29 -2.46 28.14
CA GLY A 133 -20.44 -2.99 28.84
C GLY A 133 -21.38 -1.95 29.45
N ASP A 134 -22.60 -2.37 29.76
CA ASP A 134 -23.57 -1.61 30.56
C ASP A 134 -24.34 -2.60 31.45
N GLY A 135 -24.00 -2.63 32.75
CA GLY A 135 -24.50 -3.63 33.72
C GLY A 135 -23.86 -5.03 33.60
N SER A 136 -23.38 -5.43 32.42
CA SER A 136 -22.52 -6.59 32.21
C SER A 136 -21.31 -6.16 31.37
N TYR A 137 -20.11 -6.46 31.84
CA TYR A 137 -18.86 -5.93 31.30
C TYR A 137 -17.97 -7.03 30.78
N THR A 138 -17.28 -6.74 29.68
CA THR A 138 -16.36 -7.65 29.03
C THR A 138 -15.03 -6.97 28.73
N TYR A 139 -13.95 -7.76 28.75
CA TYR A 139 -12.63 -7.40 28.27
C TYR A 139 -12.24 -8.35 27.14
N ASP A 140 -12.09 -7.84 25.93
CA ASP A 140 -11.92 -8.63 24.70
C ASP A 140 -13.00 -9.73 24.53
N GLY A 141 -14.25 -9.41 24.90
CA GLY A 141 -15.36 -10.35 24.90
C GLY A 141 -15.38 -11.36 26.06
N LEU A 142 -14.37 -11.35 26.95
CA LEU A 142 -14.35 -12.18 28.16
C LEU A 142 -15.14 -11.51 29.28
N ASN A 143 -16.04 -12.26 29.92
CA ASN A 143 -16.82 -11.74 31.05
C ASN A 143 -15.92 -11.40 32.24
N ILE A 144 -16.21 -10.24 32.85
CA ILE A 144 -15.59 -9.83 34.10
C ILE A 144 -16.46 -10.32 35.26
N THR A 145 -15.92 -11.20 36.09
CA THR A 145 -16.64 -11.84 37.21
C THR A 145 -16.61 -11.01 38.48
N THR A 146 -15.53 -10.26 38.70
CA THR A 146 -15.38 -9.36 39.85
C THR A 146 -14.87 -8.01 39.37
N LEU A 147 -15.65 -6.97 39.63
CA LEU A 147 -15.39 -5.60 39.15
C LEU A 147 -14.68 -4.76 40.21
N ASN A 148 -13.90 -3.78 39.76
CA ASN A 148 -13.44 -2.63 40.55
C ASN A 148 -12.77 -2.99 41.89
N GLN A 149 -11.87 -3.98 41.91
CA GLN A 149 -11.14 -4.32 43.13
C GLN A 149 -10.03 -3.30 43.39
N PRO A 150 -10.11 -2.48 44.46
CA PRO A 150 -9.16 -1.40 44.66
C PRO A 150 -7.84 -1.89 45.27
N SER A 151 -6.75 -1.22 44.89
CA SER A 151 -5.41 -1.35 45.46
C SER A 151 -4.80 0.03 45.64
N ILE A 152 -3.82 0.18 46.55
CA ILE A 152 -3.16 1.47 46.80
C ILE A 152 -2.45 2.04 45.55
N ASN A 153 -2.05 1.16 44.63
CA ASN A 153 -1.37 1.49 43.38
C ASN A 153 -2.17 1.02 42.14
N GLY A 154 -3.50 0.93 42.22
CA GLY A 154 -4.28 0.64 41.02
C GLY A 154 -5.65 0.02 41.25
N ILE A 155 -6.18 -0.60 40.20
CA ILE A 155 -7.44 -1.33 40.24
C ILE A 155 -7.30 -2.68 39.53
N MET A 156 -8.05 -3.67 40.00
CA MET A 156 -8.08 -5.01 39.42
C MET A 156 -9.50 -5.44 39.09
N HIS A 157 -9.65 -6.14 37.98
CA HIS A 157 -10.85 -6.82 37.54
C HIS A 157 -10.53 -8.30 37.40
N ILE A 158 -11.44 -9.20 37.80
CA ILE A 158 -11.23 -10.65 37.65
C ILE A 158 -12.00 -11.13 36.41
N LEU A 159 -11.34 -11.86 35.52
CA LEU A 159 -11.89 -12.39 34.27
C LEU A 159 -12.27 -13.87 34.38
N ASN A 160 -13.28 -14.29 33.62
CA ASN A 160 -13.56 -15.70 33.32
C ASN A 160 -12.87 -16.12 32.01
N GLY A 161 -11.55 -16.22 32.05
CA GLY A 161 -10.69 -16.54 30.90
C GLY A 161 -9.50 -15.60 30.81
N ALA A 162 -8.52 -15.96 29.99
CA ALA A 162 -7.39 -15.10 29.67
C ALA A 162 -7.54 -14.51 28.27
N ALA A 163 -7.29 -13.20 28.13
CA ALA A 163 -7.30 -12.53 26.84
C ALA A 163 -6.19 -13.09 25.95
N GLN A 164 -6.58 -13.50 24.74
CA GLN A 164 -5.65 -14.13 23.81
C GLN A 164 -4.70 -13.09 23.23
N PHE A 165 -3.41 -13.39 23.27
CA PHE A 165 -2.41 -12.62 22.54
C PHE A 165 -2.50 -12.91 21.05
N TYR A 166 -2.61 -11.86 20.26
CA TYR A 166 -2.41 -11.93 18.82
C TYR A 166 -1.22 -11.04 18.46
N PRO A 167 -0.20 -11.57 17.74
CA PRO A 167 0.83 -10.70 17.18
C PRO A 167 0.19 -9.76 16.15
N ASN A 168 0.83 -8.61 15.94
CA ASN A 168 0.48 -7.81 14.76
C ASN A 168 1.16 -8.40 13.52
N ILE A 169 0.74 -7.93 12.34
CA ILE A 169 1.27 -8.42 11.08
C ILE A 169 2.79 -8.24 10.99
N TYR A 170 3.36 -7.17 11.55
CA TYR A 170 4.82 -7.00 11.58
C TYR A 170 5.52 -8.13 12.35
N GLU A 171 5.09 -8.36 13.60
CA GLU A 171 5.67 -9.39 14.47
C GLU A 171 5.55 -10.77 13.83
N HIS A 172 4.41 -11.08 13.21
CA HIS A 172 4.21 -12.38 12.58
C HIS A 172 4.97 -12.52 11.25
N ALA A 173 4.94 -11.51 10.38
CA ALA A 173 5.63 -11.51 9.08
C ALA A 173 7.16 -11.59 9.19
N THR A 174 7.71 -11.30 10.37
CA THR A 174 9.15 -11.38 10.66
C THR A 174 9.53 -12.62 11.48
N SER A 175 8.57 -13.43 11.96
CA SER A 175 8.85 -14.59 12.82
C SER A 175 8.15 -15.89 12.42
N ALA A 176 7.22 -15.86 11.46
CA ALA A 176 6.44 -17.02 11.04
C ALA A 176 7.32 -18.20 10.58
N GLU A 177 7.04 -19.39 11.10
CA GLU A 177 7.73 -20.61 10.69
C GLU A 177 7.23 -21.10 9.32
N GLY A 178 8.12 -21.70 8.53
CA GLY A 178 7.78 -22.26 7.22
C GLY A 178 7.60 -21.23 6.08
N LEU A 179 7.84 -19.94 6.34
CA LEU A 179 7.70 -18.84 5.37
C LEU A 179 9.02 -18.07 5.18
N ASP A 180 10.13 -18.78 5.12
CA ASP A 180 11.49 -18.23 5.08
C ASP A 180 11.68 -17.13 4.02
N SER A 181 11.06 -17.25 2.84
CA SER A 181 11.19 -16.27 1.77
C SER A 181 10.62 -14.90 2.17
N VAL A 182 9.43 -14.89 2.77
CA VAL A 182 8.76 -13.68 3.27
C VAL A 182 9.50 -13.15 4.49
N VAL A 183 9.79 -14.03 5.45
CA VAL A 183 10.41 -13.67 6.73
C VAL A 183 11.81 -13.10 6.54
N ASN A 184 12.67 -13.75 5.76
CA ASN A 184 14.03 -13.28 5.51
C ASN A 184 14.04 -11.95 4.75
N TYR A 185 13.08 -11.75 3.82
CA TYR A 185 12.93 -10.47 3.15
C TYR A 185 12.64 -9.35 4.16
N PHE A 186 11.57 -9.46 4.95
CA PHE A 186 11.19 -8.38 5.86
C PHE A 186 12.21 -8.19 6.99
N LYS A 187 12.78 -9.26 7.56
CA LYS A 187 13.85 -9.16 8.57
C LYS A 187 15.06 -8.38 8.09
N ARG A 188 15.44 -8.52 6.80
CA ARG A 188 16.60 -7.81 6.24
C ARG A 188 16.48 -6.29 6.33
N TYR A 189 15.25 -5.76 6.38
CA TYR A 189 14.97 -4.33 6.42
C TYR A 189 14.61 -3.81 7.82
N GLU A 190 14.77 -4.64 8.85
CA GLU A 190 14.65 -4.23 10.25
C GLU A 190 15.83 -3.33 10.65
N ILE A 191 15.52 -2.19 11.25
CA ILE A 191 16.49 -1.25 11.79
C ILE A 191 16.18 -1.03 13.27
N GLN A 192 17.19 -1.24 14.10
CA GLN A 192 17.13 -0.96 15.53
C GLN A 192 17.88 0.34 15.83
N THR A 193 17.19 1.29 16.46
CA THR A 193 17.78 2.58 16.86
C THR A 193 17.59 2.80 18.35
N LEU A 194 18.57 3.40 19.01
CA LEU A 194 18.49 3.71 20.43
C LEU A 194 17.56 4.90 20.67
N ASP A 195 16.55 4.74 21.50
CA ASP A 195 15.72 5.83 21.99
C ASP A 195 16.40 6.52 23.17
N THR A 196 17.18 7.54 22.86
CA THR A 196 17.94 8.29 23.87
C THR A 196 17.07 9.03 24.87
N LYS A 197 15.78 9.27 24.57
CA LYS A 197 14.86 9.98 25.47
C LYS A 197 14.27 9.06 26.54
N ASN A 198 13.97 7.83 26.17
CA ASN A 198 13.39 6.83 27.05
C ASN A 198 14.44 5.91 27.69
N SER A 199 15.69 5.97 27.22
CA SER A 199 16.82 5.24 27.83
C SER A 199 17.38 5.96 29.06
N VAL A 200 17.88 5.19 30.03
CA VAL A 200 18.51 5.72 31.25
C VAL A 200 19.98 6.03 30.99
N LEU A 201 20.38 7.29 31.16
CA LEU A 201 21.76 7.73 30.94
C LEU A 201 22.73 7.08 31.92
N GLY A 202 23.82 6.54 31.38
CA GLY A 202 24.99 6.07 32.11
C GLY A 202 26.13 7.09 32.14
N PRO A 203 27.26 6.72 32.77
CA PRO A 203 28.44 7.57 32.79
C PRO A 203 29.01 7.77 31.39
N THR A 204 29.58 8.93 31.11
CA THR A 204 30.34 9.13 29.86
C THR A 204 31.65 8.36 29.95
N VAL A 205 31.87 7.41 29.03
CA VAL A 205 33.10 6.63 28.96
C VAL A 205 33.80 6.98 27.65
N ASN A 206 35.05 7.45 27.73
CA ASN A 206 35.87 7.84 26.58
C ASN A 206 35.20 8.87 25.65
N GLY A 207 34.50 9.86 26.23
CA GLY A 207 33.80 10.91 25.48
C GLY A 207 32.54 10.45 24.75
N LYS A 208 32.09 9.19 24.94
CA LYS A 208 30.83 8.67 24.43
C LYS A 208 29.83 8.47 25.57
N GLN A 209 28.59 8.92 25.35
CA GLN A 209 27.48 8.68 26.26
C GLN A 209 27.19 7.18 26.33
N THR A 210 27.10 6.61 27.53
CA THR A 210 26.63 5.23 27.75
C THR A 210 25.21 5.24 28.30
N TYR A 211 24.53 4.10 28.31
CA TYR A 211 23.16 3.95 28.82
C TYR A 211 23.12 2.76 29.77
N ILE A 212 22.59 2.97 30.97
CA ILE A 212 22.43 1.92 32.00
C ILE A 212 21.31 0.97 31.59
N ASP A 213 20.24 1.54 31.03
CA ASP A 213 19.11 0.81 30.46
C ASP A 213 18.77 1.40 29.10
N SER A 214 18.86 0.59 28.06
CA SER A 214 18.73 1.02 26.66
C SER A 214 17.37 0.60 26.12
N VAL A 215 16.55 1.60 25.77
CA VAL A 215 15.29 1.39 25.05
C VAL A 215 15.57 1.44 23.56
N MET A 216 15.27 0.36 22.84
CA MET A 216 15.46 0.26 21.40
C MET A 216 14.13 0.44 20.66
N ILE A 217 14.13 1.29 19.63
CA ILE A 217 13.02 1.40 18.67
C ILE A 217 13.34 0.51 17.48
N VAL A 218 12.43 -0.39 17.17
CA VAL A 218 12.48 -1.25 15.99
C VAL A 218 11.59 -0.64 14.90
N THR A 219 12.17 -0.42 13.72
CA THR A 219 11.47 0.05 12.52
C THR A 219 11.79 -0.85 11.34
N ASN A 220 10.98 -0.79 10.28
CA ASN A 220 11.20 -1.61 9.10
C ASN A 220 10.93 -0.84 7.82
N THR A 221 12.00 -0.60 7.07
CA THR A 221 11.96 0.24 5.87
C THR A 221 11.22 -0.38 4.70
N ALA A 222 11.05 -1.71 4.67
CA ALA A 222 10.28 -2.38 3.62
C ALA A 222 8.78 -2.08 3.79
N PHE A 223 8.25 -2.13 5.01
CA PHE A 223 6.84 -1.79 5.25
C PHE A 223 6.55 -0.30 5.00
N ASP A 224 7.51 0.59 5.30
CA ASP A 224 7.42 2.02 4.96
C ASP A 224 7.35 2.23 3.44
N MET A 225 8.22 1.57 2.66
CA MET A 225 8.20 1.59 1.20
C MET A 225 6.86 1.08 0.64
N LEU A 226 6.28 0.08 1.29
CA LEU A 226 4.99 -0.50 0.93
C LEU A 226 3.79 0.32 1.40
N ASN A 227 4.00 1.46 2.08
CA ASN A 227 2.97 2.30 2.67
C ASN A 227 2.04 1.53 3.64
N ALA A 228 2.60 0.60 4.42
CA ALA A 228 1.85 -0.29 5.31
C ALA A 228 2.29 -0.13 6.76
N LYS A 229 1.41 0.37 7.62
CA LYS A 229 1.68 0.59 9.05
C LYS A 229 1.36 -0.65 9.89
N VAL A 230 1.92 -1.79 9.53
CA VAL A 230 1.58 -3.11 10.10
C VAL A 230 2.13 -3.37 11.50
N SER A 231 2.96 -2.48 12.04
CA SER A 231 3.37 -2.50 13.45
C SER A 231 2.45 -1.68 14.36
N LYS A 232 1.47 -0.96 13.79
CA LYS A 232 0.53 -0.12 14.54
C LYS A 232 -0.80 -0.84 14.73
N GLU A 233 -1.32 -0.81 15.95
CA GLU A 233 -2.59 -1.45 16.33
C GLU A 233 -3.84 -0.62 15.94
N ASP A 234 -3.65 0.65 15.54
CA ASP A 234 -4.71 1.53 15.06
C ASP A 234 -5.09 1.31 13.58
N SER A 235 -4.35 0.44 12.90
CA SER A 235 -4.43 0.25 11.45
C SER A 235 -4.72 -1.21 11.13
N SER A 236 -5.80 -1.48 10.39
CA SER A 236 -6.17 -2.84 10.00
C SER A 236 -5.67 -3.19 8.59
N TYR A 237 -4.98 -4.32 8.45
CA TYR A 237 -4.50 -4.82 7.15
C TYR A 237 -4.80 -6.31 6.96
N THR A 238 -4.82 -6.74 5.70
CA THR A 238 -4.70 -8.13 5.31
C THR A 238 -3.38 -8.30 4.58
N MET A 239 -2.55 -9.24 5.02
CA MET A 239 -1.32 -9.63 4.34
C MET A 239 -1.49 -10.98 3.67
N LEU A 240 -1.21 -11.06 2.37
CA LEU A 240 -1.03 -12.31 1.65
C LEU A 240 0.45 -12.69 1.72
N ALA A 241 0.75 -13.76 2.43
CA ALA A 241 2.08 -14.31 2.59
C ALA A 241 2.22 -15.57 1.74
N PRO A 242 2.89 -15.52 0.58
CA PRO A 242 3.08 -16.70 -0.24
C PRO A 242 3.94 -17.74 0.48
N THR A 243 3.67 -19.03 0.23
CA THR A 243 4.61 -20.10 0.58
C THR A 243 5.97 -19.87 -0.10
N ASN A 244 7.01 -20.57 0.35
CA ASN A 244 8.33 -20.48 -0.28
C ASN A 244 8.28 -20.84 -1.78
N GLU A 245 7.49 -21.85 -2.15
CA GLU A 245 7.29 -22.27 -3.54
C GLU A 245 6.54 -21.20 -4.33
N ALA A 246 5.47 -20.64 -3.78
CA ALA A 246 4.68 -19.58 -4.38
C ALA A 246 5.49 -18.30 -4.58
N TRP A 247 6.35 -17.96 -3.61
CA TRP A 247 7.28 -16.83 -3.71
C TRP A 247 8.25 -17.02 -4.88
N VAL A 248 8.90 -18.19 -4.98
CA VAL A 248 9.84 -18.49 -6.07
C VAL A 248 9.14 -18.48 -7.43
N ALA A 249 7.93 -19.06 -7.52
CA ALA A 249 7.14 -19.05 -8.74
C ALA A 249 6.79 -17.62 -9.18
N GLN A 250 6.30 -16.78 -8.25
CA GLN A 250 5.99 -15.39 -8.54
C GLN A 250 7.25 -14.60 -8.90
N TYR A 251 8.33 -14.72 -8.12
CA TYR A 251 9.61 -14.07 -8.41
C TYR A 251 10.09 -14.39 -9.83
N ASN A 252 10.07 -15.67 -10.23
CA ASN A 252 10.46 -16.09 -11.57
C ASN A 252 9.51 -15.57 -12.65
N LYS A 253 8.21 -15.45 -12.37
CA LYS A 253 7.23 -14.82 -13.28
C LYS A 253 7.56 -13.35 -13.51
N VAL A 254 7.80 -12.60 -12.44
CA VAL A 254 8.12 -11.16 -12.49
C VAL A 254 9.48 -10.91 -13.15
N LYS A 255 10.52 -11.65 -12.74
CA LYS A 255 11.91 -11.45 -13.18
C LYS A 255 12.10 -11.50 -14.70
N LYS A 256 11.28 -12.28 -15.41
CA LYS A 256 11.32 -12.37 -16.89
C LYS A 256 11.15 -11.02 -17.59
N TYR A 257 10.42 -10.09 -16.97
CA TYR A 257 10.18 -8.75 -17.52
C TYR A 257 11.37 -7.80 -17.32
N PHE A 258 12.27 -8.14 -16.38
CA PHE A 258 13.37 -7.30 -15.93
C PHE A 258 14.71 -7.85 -16.42
N ASN A 259 14.82 -8.18 -17.71
CA ASN A 259 16.09 -8.59 -18.30
C ASN A 259 16.99 -7.37 -18.53
N TYR A 260 17.98 -7.17 -17.66
CA TYR A 260 18.98 -6.11 -17.79
C TYR A 260 20.33 -6.66 -18.29
N ILE A 261 21.10 -5.81 -18.96
CA ILE A 261 22.48 -6.08 -19.36
C ILE A 261 23.42 -5.08 -18.70
N ALA A 262 24.71 -5.44 -18.61
CA ALA A 262 25.71 -4.63 -17.91
C ALA A 262 25.80 -3.20 -18.45
N THR A 263 25.76 -3.02 -19.77
CA THR A 263 25.72 -1.70 -20.41
C THR A 263 24.60 -1.63 -21.42
N THR A 264 23.64 -0.75 -21.19
CA THR A 264 22.52 -0.49 -22.10
C THR A 264 22.75 0.81 -22.85
N SER A 265 22.50 0.79 -24.16
CA SER A 265 22.68 1.92 -25.06
C SER A 265 21.34 2.49 -25.52
N ALA A 266 21.25 3.80 -25.71
CA ALA A 266 20.11 4.50 -26.28
C ALA A 266 20.57 5.62 -27.22
N GLN A 267 19.71 6.00 -28.18
CA GLN A 267 19.95 7.21 -28.95
C GLN A 267 19.65 8.43 -28.08
N ASP A 268 20.60 9.35 -27.99
CA ASP A 268 20.40 10.64 -27.30
C ASP A 268 19.68 11.61 -28.24
N MET A 269 18.36 11.61 -28.15
CA MET A 269 17.51 12.45 -29.01
C MET A 269 17.54 13.93 -28.62
N ALA A 270 17.93 14.26 -27.38
CA ALA A 270 18.11 15.63 -26.95
C ALA A 270 19.26 16.28 -27.73
N GLU A 271 20.40 15.58 -27.80
CA GLU A 271 21.61 16.04 -28.48
C GLU A 271 21.66 15.72 -29.98
N ALA A 272 20.68 14.98 -30.52
CA ALA A 272 20.61 14.67 -31.94
C ALA A 272 20.45 15.95 -32.79
N THR A 273 21.24 16.04 -33.87
CA THR A 273 21.22 17.15 -34.85
C THR A 273 20.87 16.70 -36.27
N SER A 274 20.68 15.40 -36.50
CA SER A 274 20.38 14.81 -37.82
C SER A 274 19.27 13.78 -37.74
N THR A 275 18.51 13.64 -38.84
CA THR A 275 17.43 12.65 -38.98
C THR A 275 17.92 11.21 -39.19
N SER A 276 19.20 11.04 -39.55
CA SER A 276 19.81 9.73 -39.88
C SER A 276 20.82 9.25 -38.85
N SER A 277 21.16 10.07 -37.86
CA SER A 277 22.16 9.75 -36.84
C SER A 277 21.92 10.55 -35.56
N ALA A 278 21.99 9.87 -34.42
CA ALA A 278 21.95 10.49 -33.09
C ALA A 278 23.19 10.06 -32.29
N PRO A 279 23.71 10.91 -31.39
CA PRO A 279 24.69 10.48 -30.39
C PRO A 279 24.16 9.30 -29.57
N THR A 280 25.07 8.52 -28.98
CA THR A 280 24.72 7.38 -28.13
C THR A 280 24.88 7.75 -26.66
N SER A 281 23.83 7.57 -25.88
CA SER A 281 23.89 7.55 -24.42
C SER A 281 24.01 6.11 -23.92
N THR A 282 24.78 5.89 -22.86
CA THR A 282 24.92 4.58 -22.22
C THR A 282 24.76 4.68 -20.71
N VAL A 283 24.32 3.59 -20.10
CA VAL A 283 24.34 3.41 -18.64
C VAL A 283 24.93 2.05 -18.32
N THR A 284 25.77 1.99 -17.29
CA THR A 284 26.33 0.74 -16.77
C THR A 284 25.79 0.48 -15.37
N ILE A 285 25.30 -0.73 -15.15
CA ILE A 285 24.72 -1.19 -13.89
C ILE A 285 25.19 -2.61 -13.57
N ASP A 286 24.93 -3.08 -12.34
CA ASP A 286 24.92 -4.51 -12.04
C ASP A 286 23.57 -5.10 -12.48
N PRO A 287 23.53 -5.89 -13.58
CA PRO A 287 22.28 -6.41 -14.10
C PRO A 287 21.65 -7.44 -13.16
N ALA A 288 22.44 -8.22 -12.42
CA ALA A 288 21.91 -9.23 -11.52
C ALA A 288 21.21 -8.56 -10.34
N TYR A 289 21.86 -7.56 -9.72
CA TYR A 289 21.29 -6.79 -8.63
C TYR A 289 20.03 -6.01 -9.06
N GLN A 290 20.05 -5.36 -10.21
CA GLN A 290 18.90 -4.59 -10.70
C GLN A 290 17.70 -5.50 -11.02
N SER A 291 17.94 -6.62 -11.72
CA SER A 291 16.89 -7.59 -12.05
C SER A 291 16.26 -8.19 -10.80
N ASP A 292 17.09 -8.54 -9.81
CA ASP A 292 16.64 -9.08 -8.53
C ASP A 292 15.80 -8.07 -7.76
N SER A 293 16.30 -6.84 -7.61
CA SER A 293 15.61 -5.77 -6.87
C SER A 293 14.24 -5.45 -7.47
N MET A 294 14.14 -5.35 -8.80
CA MET A 294 12.86 -5.10 -9.47
C MET A 294 11.90 -6.29 -9.38
N ALA A 295 12.42 -7.51 -9.49
CA ALA A 295 11.62 -8.72 -9.34
C ALA A 295 11.02 -8.82 -7.94
N VAL A 296 11.84 -8.64 -6.89
CA VAL A 296 11.38 -8.65 -5.50
C VAL A 296 10.36 -7.54 -5.26
N LEU A 297 10.60 -6.31 -5.76
CA LEU A 297 9.65 -5.20 -5.64
C LEU A 297 8.28 -5.54 -6.26
N GLY A 298 8.27 -6.21 -7.42
CA GLY A 298 7.03 -6.66 -8.06
C GLY A 298 6.29 -7.75 -7.28
N VAL A 299 6.99 -8.57 -6.49
CA VAL A 299 6.36 -9.53 -5.56
C VAL A 299 5.79 -8.80 -4.34
N VAL A 300 6.65 -8.08 -3.61
CA VAL A 300 6.30 -7.50 -2.30
C VAL A 300 5.28 -6.38 -2.40
N GLY A 301 5.24 -5.68 -3.54
CA GLY A 301 4.25 -4.66 -3.84
C GLY A 301 2.81 -5.17 -3.85
N CYS A 302 2.59 -6.48 -3.93
CA CYS A 302 1.26 -7.10 -4.03
C CYS A 302 0.81 -7.80 -2.74
N LEU A 303 1.57 -7.71 -1.63
CA LEU A 303 1.32 -8.55 -0.45
C LEU A 303 0.37 -7.93 0.57
N LEU A 304 0.21 -6.60 0.58
CA LEU A 304 -0.46 -5.89 1.67
C LEU A 304 -1.67 -5.10 1.18
N TYR A 305 -2.76 -5.22 1.94
CA TYR A 305 -4.06 -4.62 1.66
C TYR A 305 -4.54 -3.89 2.91
N ASN A 306 -4.81 -2.58 2.81
CA ASN A 306 -5.36 -1.82 3.93
C ASN A 306 -6.87 -2.08 3.99
N ASN A 307 -7.41 -2.45 5.16
CA ASN A 307 -8.81 -2.82 5.28
C ASN A 307 -9.75 -1.61 5.50
N ASN A 308 -9.20 -0.41 5.69
CA ASN A 308 -9.96 0.82 5.97
C ASN A 308 -10.26 1.63 4.71
N ASN A 309 -10.43 0.98 3.56
CA ASN A 309 -10.75 1.66 2.31
C ASN A 309 -11.87 0.95 1.55
N TYR A 310 -12.55 1.70 0.69
CA TYR A 310 -13.72 1.24 -0.08
C TYR A 310 -13.51 -0.04 -0.88
N TYR A 311 -12.28 -0.37 -1.31
CA TYR A 311 -12.02 -1.56 -2.11
C TYR A 311 -11.85 -2.83 -1.28
N ASN A 312 -11.46 -2.70 0.00
CA ASN A 312 -10.95 -3.80 0.80
C ASN A 312 -11.69 -3.98 2.13
N ASP A 313 -12.68 -3.15 2.45
CA ASP A 313 -13.38 -3.21 3.73
C ASP A 313 -14.06 -4.57 3.97
N TRP A 314 -14.44 -5.26 2.90
CA TRP A 314 -14.99 -6.61 2.91
C TRP A 314 -14.03 -7.65 3.47
N LEU A 315 -12.71 -7.40 3.47
CA LEU A 315 -11.73 -8.32 4.05
C LEU A 315 -11.83 -8.44 5.58
N LYS A 316 -12.52 -7.51 6.26
CA LYS A 316 -12.75 -7.55 7.71
C LYS A 316 -13.86 -8.51 8.12
N GLU A 317 -14.78 -8.78 7.21
CA GLU A 317 -16.02 -9.50 7.51
C GLU A 317 -15.92 -10.91 6.91
N GLU A 318 -15.96 -11.91 7.77
CA GLU A 318 -15.92 -13.31 7.32
C GLU A 318 -17.18 -13.63 6.48
N GLY A 319 -16.97 -14.27 5.32
CA GLY A 319 -18.06 -14.67 4.42
C GLY A 319 -18.62 -13.55 3.53
N LYS A 320 -18.12 -12.31 3.64
CA LYS A 320 -18.50 -11.24 2.71
C LYS A 320 -17.91 -11.47 1.33
N GLN A 321 -18.73 -11.24 0.30
CA GLN A 321 -18.33 -11.43 -1.08
C GLN A 321 -17.22 -10.42 -1.46
N PRO A 322 -16.19 -10.86 -2.21
CA PRO A 322 -15.21 -9.95 -2.79
C PRO A 322 -15.90 -8.88 -3.63
N PHE A 323 -15.46 -7.63 -3.51
CA PHE A 323 -15.79 -6.61 -4.52
C PHE A 323 -15.06 -6.89 -5.82
N ASP A 324 -15.47 -6.25 -6.92
CA ASP A 324 -14.85 -6.43 -8.24
C ASP A 324 -13.39 -5.96 -8.31
N THR A 325 -12.91 -5.21 -7.32
CA THR A 325 -11.55 -4.66 -7.33
C THR A 325 -10.93 -4.71 -5.95
N LEU A 326 -9.71 -5.22 -5.89
CA LEU A 326 -8.85 -5.22 -4.70
C LEU A 326 -7.70 -4.24 -4.89
N LYS A 327 -7.39 -3.47 -3.84
CA LYS A 327 -6.38 -2.41 -3.90
C LYS A 327 -5.23 -2.66 -2.93
N SER A 328 -4.00 -2.80 -3.43
CA SER A 328 -2.82 -2.92 -2.57
C SER A 328 -2.48 -1.61 -1.86
N THR A 329 -1.66 -1.67 -0.82
CA THR A 329 -1.10 -0.47 -0.15
C THR A 329 -0.19 0.35 -1.07
N THR A 330 0.41 -0.28 -2.10
CA THR A 330 1.20 0.37 -3.16
C THR A 330 0.34 0.98 -4.28
N ARG A 331 -1.00 0.98 -4.12
CA ARG A 331 -1.99 1.55 -5.04
C ARG A 331 -2.20 0.77 -6.36
N LEU A 332 -1.78 -0.49 -6.41
CA LEU A 332 -2.14 -1.39 -7.50
C LEU A 332 -3.60 -1.80 -7.38
N LEU A 333 -4.27 -2.01 -8.52
CA LEU A 333 -5.68 -2.41 -8.61
C LEU A 333 -5.75 -3.76 -9.33
N PHE A 334 -6.41 -4.73 -8.70
CA PHE A 334 -6.56 -6.09 -9.22
C PHE A 334 -8.04 -6.37 -9.50
N THR A 335 -8.35 -6.84 -10.71
CA THR A 335 -9.72 -7.12 -11.17
C THR A 335 -10.18 -8.55 -10.90
N ASN A 336 -9.33 -9.39 -10.30
CA ASN A 336 -9.61 -10.80 -9.99
C ASN A 336 -9.50 -11.14 -8.48
N PRO A 337 -10.12 -10.37 -7.57
CA PRO A 337 -9.96 -10.59 -6.14
C PRO A 337 -10.49 -11.93 -5.64
N GLU A 338 -11.53 -12.48 -6.25
CA GLU A 338 -12.02 -13.83 -5.94
C GLU A 338 -10.95 -14.89 -6.20
N GLU A 339 -10.31 -14.84 -7.37
CA GLU A 339 -9.20 -15.75 -7.75
C GLU A 339 -8.03 -15.59 -6.77
N ILE A 340 -7.60 -14.35 -6.49
CA ILE A 340 -6.50 -14.07 -5.55
C ILE A 340 -6.80 -14.66 -4.17
N MET A 341 -8.02 -14.46 -3.64
CA MET A 341 -8.36 -14.93 -2.30
C MET A 341 -8.60 -16.44 -2.24
N SER A 342 -8.98 -17.08 -3.36
CA SER A 342 -9.19 -18.54 -3.44
C SER A 342 -7.92 -19.34 -3.14
N HIS A 343 -6.74 -18.74 -3.33
CA HIS A 343 -5.44 -19.32 -3.04
C HIS A 343 -5.05 -19.29 -1.56
N THR A 344 -5.91 -18.79 -0.68
CA THR A 344 -5.68 -18.81 0.77
C THR A 344 -5.75 -20.24 1.31
N ILE A 345 -4.62 -20.77 1.76
CA ILE A 345 -4.53 -22.11 2.35
C ILE A 345 -4.65 -22.08 3.88
N SER A 346 -4.27 -20.98 4.52
CA SER A 346 -4.48 -20.78 5.96
C SER A 346 -4.69 -19.31 6.30
N LYS A 347 -5.45 -19.07 7.37
CA LYS A 347 -5.74 -17.74 7.91
C LYS A 347 -5.37 -17.69 9.38
N SER A 348 -4.68 -16.62 9.76
CA SER A 348 -4.31 -16.34 11.14
C SER A 348 -4.81 -14.94 11.52
N LYS A 349 -5.61 -14.86 12.59
CA LYS A 349 -6.04 -13.59 13.18
C LYS A 349 -4.84 -12.87 13.79
N MET A 350 -4.66 -11.60 13.44
CA MET A 350 -3.63 -10.71 13.97
C MET A 350 -4.30 -9.60 14.80
N SER A 351 -3.57 -8.99 15.73
CA SER A 351 -4.13 -7.88 16.54
C SER A 351 -4.53 -6.66 15.70
N ASN A 352 -3.96 -6.54 14.50
CA ASN A 352 -4.23 -5.46 13.55
C ASN A 352 -4.67 -5.97 12.17
N GLY A 353 -5.42 -7.06 12.13
CA GLY A 353 -6.09 -7.57 10.94
C GLY A 353 -5.86 -9.07 10.72
N GLU A 354 -5.42 -9.45 9.51
CA GLU A 354 -5.33 -10.86 9.14
C GLU A 354 -4.06 -11.18 8.34
N PHE A 355 -3.46 -12.33 8.63
CA PHE A 355 -2.35 -12.89 7.88
C PHE A 355 -2.81 -14.16 7.17
N ARG A 356 -2.71 -14.19 5.84
CA ARG A 356 -3.18 -15.29 4.99
C ARG A 356 -1.99 -15.94 4.32
N VAL A 357 -1.79 -17.23 4.54
CA VAL A 357 -0.81 -17.99 3.75
C VAL A 357 -1.45 -18.38 2.43
N VAL A 358 -0.75 -18.16 1.32
CA VAL A 358 -1.26 -18.44 -0.03
C VAL A 358 -0.32 -19.35 -0.83
N ASP A 359 -0.87 -20.25 -1.63
CA ASP A 359 -0.10 -21.13 -2.54
C ASP A 359 0.18 -20.47 -3.92
N SER A 360 -0.45 -19.33 -4.20
CA SER A 360 -0.22 -18.47 -5.35
C SER A 360 -0.71 -17.06 -5.05
N LEU A 361 -0.11 -16.06 -5.67
CA LEU A 361 -0.61 -14.68 -5.60
C LEU A 361 -1.61 -14.35 -6.71
N ALA A 362 -1.71 -15.19 -7.75
CA ALA A 362 -2.61 -15.01 -8.91
C ALA A 362 -2.62 -13.60 -9.54
N ILE A 363 -1.49 -12.89 -9.47
CA ILE A 363 -1.38 -11.52 -10.01
C ILE A 363 -1.14 -11.55 -11.52
N ARG A 364 -1.96 -10.80 -12.26
CA ARG A 364 -1.81 -10.56 -13.68
C ARG A 364 -0.70 -9.53 -13.93
N PRO A 365 0.26 -9.79 -14.84
CA PRO A 365 1.40 -8.89 -15.04
C PRO A 365 1.01 -7.44 -15.34
N TRP A 366 -0.02 -7.23 -16.16
CA TRP A 366 -0.48 -5.91 -16.59
C TRP A 366 -1.23 -5.09 -15.54
N GLU A 367 -1.54 -5.68 -14.38
CA GLU A 367 -2.14 -4.97 -13.24
C GLU A 367 -1.08 -4.51 -12.23
N ALA A 368 0.11 -5.13 -12.24
CA ALA A 368 1.17 -4.88 -11.28
C ALA A 368 2.43 -4.27 -11.92
N TRP A 369 3.33 -5.11 -12.46
CA TRP A 369 4.65 -4.68 -12.88
C TRP A 369 4.75 -4.33 -14.37
N ALA A 370 3.92 -4.92 -15.22
CA ALA A 370 3.96 -4.76 -16.68
C ALA A 370 2.74 -3.99 -17.21
N GLN A 371 2.41 -2.86 -16.59
CA GLN A 371 1.24 -2.06 -16.96
C GLN A 371 1.34 -1.49 -18.39
N PRO A 372 0.20 -1.27 -19.08
CA PRO A 372 0.19 -0.61 -20.37
C PRO A 372 0.76 0.82 -20.26
N ILE A 373 1.64 1.18 -21.20
CA ILE A 373 2.34 2.47 -21.20
C ILE A 373 1.62 3.41 -22.17
N LYS A 374 1.18 4.56 -21.67
CA LYS A 374 0.68 5.67 -22.48
C LYS A 374 1.74 6.77 -22.56
N VAL A 375 2.24 7.04 -23.76
CA VAL A 375 3.27 8.04 -24.01
C VAL A 375 2.66 9.28 -24.63
N SER A 376 2.99 10.43 -24.04
CA SER A 376 2.62 11.74 -24.53
C SER A 376 3.50 12.16 -25.72
N PRO A 377 2.92 12.72 -26.80
CA PRO A 377 3.68 13.12 -27.97
C PRO A 377 4.46 14.43 -27.76
N PHE A 378 4.11 15.26 -26.76
CA PHE A 378 4.61 16.65 -26.66
C PHE A 378 6.11 16.79 -26.34
N ALA A 379 6.75 15.75 -25.79
CA ALA A 379 8.18 15.74 -25.52
C ALA A 379 9.02 15.14 -26.67
N SER A 380 8.40 14.90 -27.84
CA SER A 380 9.07 14.23 -28.96
C SER A 380 10.03 15.15 -29.70
N LYS A 381 11.08 14.57 -30.28
CA LYS A 381 11.99 15.29 -31.17
C LYS A 381 11.37 15.38 -32.56
N ILE A 382 11.34 16.59 -33.12
CA ILE A 382 10.70 16.86 -34.41
C ILE A 382 11.77 17.23 -35.43
N TRP A 383 11.62 16.66 -36.62
CA TRP A 383 12.54 16.89 -37.72
C TRP A 383 11.81 17.40 -38.94
N THR A 384 12.39 18.40 -39.61
CA THR A 384 11.89 18.92 -40.89
C THR A 384 10.39 19.28 -40.86
N GLY A 385 9.88 19.60 -39.66
CA GLY A 385 8.50 19.96 -39.40
C GLY A 385 8.40 21.02 -38.30
N ALA A 386 7.27 21.70 -38.25
CA ALA A 386 6.89 22.61 -37.17
C ALA A 386 5.80 21.97 -36.30
N THR A 387 5.76 22.34 -35.03
CA THR A 387 4.75 21.82 -34.09
C THR A 387 3.73 22.86 -33.70
N SER A 388 2.53 22.40 -33.42
CA SER A 388 1.47 23.18 -32.78
C SER A 388 0.69 22.26 -31.84
N THR A 389 0.33 22.78 -30.68
CA THR A 389 -0.60 22.10 -29.77
C THR A 389 -2.00 22.54 -30.14
N VAL A 390 -2.90 21.57 -30.38
CA VAL A 390 -4.28 21.85 -30.75
C VAL A 390 -5.20 21.15 -29.77
N GLU A 391 -6.28 21.83 -29.42
CA GLU A 391 -7.30 21.39 -28.50
C GLU A 391 -8.64 21.26 -29.23
N ILE A 392 -9.31 20.13 -29.03
CA ILE A 392 -10.69 19.89 -29.47
C ILE A 392 -11.56 19.80 -28.25
N ASN A 393 -12.56 20.67 -28.16
CA ASN A 393 -13.54 20.67 -27.10
C ASN A 393 -14.53 19.50 -27.24
N SER A 394 -15.10 19.09 -26.11
CA SER A 394 -16.04 17.96 -26.01
C SER A 394 -17.27 18.06 -26.92
N ASP A 395 -17.70 19.25 -27.34
CA ASP A 395 -18.79 19.47 -28.29
C ASP A 395 -18.54 18.87 -29.68
N LYS A 396 -17.27 18.64 -30.03
CA LYS A 396 -16.87 18.06 -31.32
C LYS A 396 -16.50 16.58 -31.25
N PHE A 397 -16.60 15.95 -30.08
CA PHE A 397 -16.16 14.56 -29.90
C PHE A 397 -16.93 13.58 -30.79
N ASP A 398 -18.25 13.76 -30.90
CA ASP A 398 -19.09 12.93 -31.77
C ASP A 398 -18.73 13.11 -33.26
N GLU A 399 -18.43 14.34 -33.69
CA GLU A 399 -18.02 14.65 -35.07
C GLU A 399 -16.73 13.91 -35.47
N ILE A 400 -15.81 13.74 -34.53
CA ILE A 400 -14.54 13.04 -34.72
C ILE A 400 -14.55 11.61 -34.17
N GLY A 401 -15.73 11.05 -33.86
CA GLY A 401 -15.86 9.69 -33.33
C GLY A 401 -14.99 9.39 -32.09
N TYR A 402 -14.67 10.40 -31.28
CA TYR A 402 -13.85 10.26 -30.09
C TYR A 402 -14.71 9.94 -28.88
N LYS A 403 -14.40 8.84 -28.20
CA LYS A 403 -15.05 8.48 -26.93
C LYS A 403 -14.01 8.57 -25.81
N PRO A 404 -14.12 9.55 -24.90
CA PRO A 404 -13.16 9.67 -23.81
C PRO A 404 -13.28 8.49 -22.85
N GLN A 405 -12.15 8.07 -22.26
CA GLN A 405 -12.14 7.02 -21.24
C GLN A 405 -12.82 7.48 -19.93
N THR A 406 -12.85 8.78 -19.68
CA THR A 406 -13.51 9.40 -18.54
C THR A 406 -14.68 10.24 -19.02
N ALA A 407 -15.86 10.04 -18.42
CA ALA A 407 -17.10 10.68 -18.87
C ALA A 407 -17.07 12.23 -18.84
N ASN A 408 -16.19 12.83 -18.03
CA ASN A 408 -16.12 14.28 -17.82
C ASN A 408 -14.89 14.94 -18.47
N LEU A 409 -14.30 14.33 -19.49
CA LEU A 409 -13.18 14.95 -20.20
C LEU A 409 -13.67 16.14 -21.04
N SER A 410 -13.22 17.36 -20.71
CA SER A 410 -13.68 18.60 -21.37
C SER A 410 -13.05 18.83 -22.74
N ASN A 411 -11.84 18.31 -22.96
CA ASN A 411 -11.06 18.54 -24.16
C ASN A 411 -10.14 17.36 -24.52
N LEU A 412 -9.84 17.25 -25.80
CA LEU A 412 -8.82 16.37 -26.37
C LEU A 412 -7.68 17.23 -26.88
N VAL A 413 -6.45 16.97 -26.45
CA VAL A 413 -5.27 17.71 -26.89
C VAL A 413 -4.38 16.79 -27.73
N TYR A 414 -3.89 17.29 -28.87
CA TYR A 414 -2.95 16.56 -29.72
C TYR A 414 -1.80 17.45 -30.19
N LEU A 415 -0.70 16.80 -30.56
CA LEU A 415 0.44 17.44 -31.21
C LEU A 415 0.23 17.39 -32.73
N TRP A 416 0.13 18.55 -33.34
CA TRP A 416 0.11 18.71 -34.79
C TRP A 416 1.52 18.94 -35.31
N VAL A 417 1.96 18.09 -36.24
CA VAL A 417 3.28 18.21 -36.88
C VAL A 417 3.06 18.53 -38.36
N THR A 418 3.43 19.74 -38.77
CA THR A 418 3.32 20.22 -40.15
C THR A 418 4.67 20.21 -40.86
N PRO A 419 4.72 20.07 -42.19
CA PRO A 419 5.95 20.28 -42.95
C PRO A 419 6.52 21.69 -42.74
N LEU A 420 7.82 21.81 -42.45
CA LEU A 420 8.49 23.11 -42.23
C LEU A 420 8.59 23.95 -43.52
N SER A 421 8.51 23.30 -44.68
CA SER A 421 8.51 23.95 -45.98
C SER A 421 7.68 23.13 -46.96
N GLY A 422 7.42 23.70 -48.14
CA GLY A 422 6.80 22.97 -49.25
C GLY A 422 7.48 21.63 -49.49
N TYR A 423 8.81 21.56 -49.42
CA TYR A 423 9.59 20.34 -49.66
C TYR A 423 9.78 19.44 -48.43
N GLY A 424 9.38 19.90 -47.24
CA GLY A 424 9.60 19.19 -45.98
C GLY A 424 8.85 17.86 -45.91
N LYS A 425 9.49 16.85 -45.34
CA LYS A 425 8.88 15.56 -44.97
C LYS A 425 8.91 15.45 -43.45
N PRO A 426 7.86 15.89 -42.72
CA PRO A 426 7.91 15.93 -41.27
C PRO A 426 8.19 14.53 -40.71
N GLN A 427 9.04 14.47 -39.68
CA GLN A 427 9.36 13.26 -38.95
C GLN A 427 9.34 13.56 -37.46
N MET A 428 9.07 12.53 -36.67
CA MET A 428 8.95 12.64 -35.23
C MET A 428 9.55 11.42 -34.57
N ASP A 429 10.38 11.62 -33.56
CA ASP A 429 10.94 10.56 -32.71
C ASP A 429 10.37 10.70 -31.30
N VAL A 430 9.65 9.66 -30.87
CA VAL A 430 8.97 9.58 -29.59
C VAL A 430 9.79 8.72 -28.62
N SER A 431 10.15 9.28 -27.47
CA SER A 431 10.88 8.55 -26.42
C SER A 431 9.97 7.62 -25.63
N LEU A 432 10.27 6.31 -25.67
CA LEU A 432 9.48 5.27 -25.02
C LEU A 432 10.07 4.92 -23.65
N HIS A 433 9.72 5.69 -22.62
CA HIS A 433 10.23 5.48 -21.27
C HIS A 433 9.60 4.24 -20.61
N ASN A 434 10.30 3.69 -19.60
CA ASN A 434 9.78 2.65 -18.70
C ASN A 434 9.38 1.32 -19.37
N VAL A 435 9.89 1.06 -20.57
CA VAL A 435 9.67 -0.20 -21.29
C VAL A 435 10.36 -1.37 -20.57
N LEU A 436 9.67 -2.51 -20.52
CA LEU A 436 10.19 -3.77 -19.96
C LEU A 436 10.63 -4.74 -21.06
N SER A 437 11.37 -5.78 -20.69
CA SER A 437 11.76 -6.85 -21.60
C SER A 437 10.59 -7.81 -21.82
N THR A 438 9.64 -7.39 -22.63
CA THR A 438 8.48 -8.19 -23.05
C THR A 438 7.99 -7.75 -24.42
N THR A 439 6.99 -8.43 -24.94
CA THR A 439 6.32 -8.07 -26.19
C THR A 439 5.23 -7.04 -25.93
N TYR A 440 5.29 -5.92 -26.64
CA TYR A 440 4.23 -4.93 -26.68
C TYR A 440 3.59 -4.88 -28.07
N ASN A 441 2.28 -4.78 -28.10
CA ASN A 441 1.53 -4.27 -29.25
C ASN A 441 1.52 -2.74 -29.17
N ILE A 442 2.04 -2.10 -30.20
CA ILE A 442 2.26 -0.66 -30.24
C ILE A 442 1.17 -0.04 -31.12
N TYR A 443 0.58 1.05 -30.63
CA TYR A 443 -0.45 1.81 -31.33
C TYR A 443 -0.12 3.30 -31.30
N VAL A 444 -0.58 4.01 -32.33
CA VAL A 444 -0.57 5.47 -32.37
C VAL A 444 -2.01 5.93 -32.50
N VAL A 445 -2.42 6.85 -31.64
CA VAL A 445 -3.74 7.48 -31.68
C VAL A 445 -3.62 8.77 -32.48
N LEU A 446 -4.34 8.86 -33.59
CA LEU A 446 -4.28 9.97 -34.53
C LEU A 446 -5.61 10.74 -34.54
N ALA A 447 -5.54 12.06 -34.52
CA ALA A 447 -6.70 12.91 -34.75
C ALA A 447 -6.93 13.11 -36.26
N PRO A 448 -8.20 13.30 -36.71
CA PRO A 448 -8.55 13.58 -38.09
C PRO A 448 -7.74 14.73 -38.71
N SER A 449 -7.43 14.61 -40.00
CA SER A 449 -6.83 15.72 -40.75
C SER A 449 -7.84 16.81 -41.07
N GLU A 450 -7.35 18.04 -41.20
CA GLU A 450 -8.09 19.18 -41.78
C GLU A 450 -7.63 19.51 -43.21
N ASP A 451 -6.81 18.64 -43.82
CA ASP A 451 -6.50 18.67 -45.25
C ASP A 451 -7.56 17.88 -46.02
N TYR A 452 -8.23 18.54 -46.96
CA TYR A 452 -9.31 17.97 -47.77
C TYR A 452 -8.85 17.75 -49.21
N GLY A 453 -9.18 16.59 -49.76
CA GLY A 453 -9.08 16.28 -51.17
C GLY A 453 -10.43 16.45 -51.87
N LYS A 454 -10.43 16.37 -53.20
CA LYS A 454 -11.66 16.28 -54.00
C LYS A 454 -11.62 15.01 -54.83
N ASP A 455 -12.72 14.27 -54.83
CA ASP A 455 -12.88 13.11 -55.72
C ASP A 455 -13.13 13.56 -57.18
N ALA A 456 -13.32 12.59 -58.08
CA ALA A 456 -13.55 12.88 -59.50
C ALA A 456 -14.86 13.64 -59.76
N ASP A 457 -15.83 13.52 -58.85
CA ASP A 457 -17.14 14.18 -58.92
C ASP A 457 -17.14 15.55 -58.22
N GLY A 458 -16.02 15.93 -57.60
CA GLY A 458 -15.82 17.20 -56.91
C GLY A 458 -16.23 17.23 -55.44
N ASN A 459 -16.62 16.09 -54.86
CA ASN A 459 -16.96 16.00 -53.44
C ASN A 459 -15.70 16.07 -52.57
N GLU A 460 -15.78 16.82 -51.48
CA GLU A 460 -14.68 16.95 -50.53
C GLU A 460 -14.60 15.74 -49.60
N PHE A 461 -13.38 15.25 -49.37
CA PHE A 461 -13.10 14.19 -48.40
C PHE A 461 -11.89 14.55 -47.55
N ARG A 462 -11.90 14.19 -46.26
CA ARG A 462 -10.72 14.35 -45.40
C ARG A 462 -9.64 13.38 -45.85
N LYS A 463 -8.41 13.87 -46.07
CA LYS A 463 -7.30 13.01 -46.47
C LYS A 463 -6.76 12.24 -45.27
N PRO A 464 -6.59 10.91 -45.36
CA PRO A 464 -5.90 10.13 -44.35
C PRO A 464 -4.39 10.40 -44.37
N ASN A 465 -3.73 9.99 -43.29
CA ASN A 465 -2.30 9.81 -43.23
C ASN A 465 -1.88 8.49 -43.87
N GLN A 466 -0.65 8.44 -44.37
CA GLN A 466 0.08 7.20 -44.61
C GLN A 466 1.44 7.30 -43.90
N LEU A 467 1.64 6.48 -42.87
CA LEU A 467 2.79 6.58 -41.97
C LEU A 467 3.62 5.29 -41.94
N ASP A 468 4.93 5.50 -41.81
CA ASP A 468 5.93 4.46 -41.58
C ASP A 468 6.49 4.60 -40.17
N PHE A 469 6.75 3.44 -39.56
CA PHE A 469 7.24 3.36 -38.19
C PHE A 469 8.55 2.60 -38.10
N THR A 470 9.52 3.13 -37.36
CA THR A 470 10.79 2.46 -37.07
C THR A 470 11.11 2.60 -35.60
N ILE A 471 11.46 1.50 -34.93
CA ILE A 471 11.89 1.52 -33.54
C ILE A 471 13.40 1.42 -33.43
N SER A 472 14.02 2.30 -32.64
CA SER A 472 15.41 2.19 -32.21
C SER A 472 15.46 1.57 -30.82
N TYR A 473 16.32 0.59 -30.61
CA TYR A 473 16.45 -0.16 -29.36
C TYR A 473 17.88 -0.70 -29.17
N CYS A 474 18.17 -1.22 -27.98
CA CYS A 474 19.39 -1.92 -27.63
C CYS A 474 19.15 -3.42 -27.73
N ASP A 475 19.98 -4.12 -28.48
CA ASP A 475 19.95 -5.58 -28.49
C ASP A 475 20.54 -6.16 -27.19
N ALA A 476 20.39 -7.47 -27.02
CA ALA A 476 20.90 -8.20 -25.87
C ALA A 476 22.44 -8.18 -25.74
N LYS A 477 23.16 -7.66 -26.74
CA LYS A 477 24.63 -7.51 -26.73
C LYS A 477 25.06 -6.07 -26.40
N GLY A 478 24.14 -5.17 -26.06
CA GLY A 478 24.45 -3.78 -25.73
C GLY A 478 24.55 -2.85 -26.95
N LYS A 479 24.24 -3.34 -28.15
CA LYS A 479 24.40 -2.57 -29.39
C LYS A 479 23.08 -1.94 -29.82
N LEU A 480 23.14 -0.69 -30.28
CA LEU A 480 22.01 -0.01 -30.90
C LEU A 480 21.61 -0.67 -32.23
N GLN A 481 20.31 -0.92 -32.36
CA GLN A 481 19.67 -1.48 -33.53
C GLN A 481 18.44 -0.64 -33.90
N THR A 482 18.02 -0.78 -35.15
CA THR A 482 16.73 -0.26 -35.60
C THR A 482 15.93 -1.38 -36.26
N LYS A 483 14.62 -1.36 -36.08
CA LYS A 483 13.70 -2.28 -36.74
C LYS A 483 12.54 -1.51 -37.33
N LYS A 484 12.27 -1.73 -38.62
CA LYS A 484 11.04 -1.24 -39.26
C LYS A 484 9.86 -2.04 -38.72
N LEU A 485 8.80 -1.33 -38.33
CA LEU A 485 7.52 -1.91 -37.93
C LEU A 485 6.56 -1.84 -39.13
N ASN A 486 5.24 -1.77 -38.91
CA ASN A 486 4.29 -1.63 -40.00
C ASN A 486 4.63 -0.38 -40.82
N GLN A 487 4.52 -0.49 -42.14
CA GLN A 487 4.78 0.57 -43.10
C GLN A 487 3.50 0.85 -43.87
N LYS A 488 3.35 2.07 -44.37
CA LYS A 488 2.20 2.55 -45.12
C LYS A 488 0.89 2.35 -44.37
N VAL A 489 0.92 2.57 -43.06
CA VAL A 489 -0.26 2.47 -42.19
C VAL A 489 -1.16 3.66 -42.47
N GLU A 490 -2.42 3.38 -42.81
CA GLU A 490 -3.46 4.38 -43.06
C GLU A 490 -4.41 4.46 -41.87
N ASN A 491 -4.78 5.67 -41.47
CA ASN A 491 -5.81 5.89 -40.46
C ASN A 491 -7.17 6.15 -41.12
N ASN A 492 -8.23 5.94 -40.36
CA ASN A 492 -9.54 6.47 -40.70
C ASN A 492 -9.52 8.01 -40.58
N PRO A 493 -9.75 8.77 -41.67
CA PRO A 493 -9.62 10.22 -41.67
C PRO A 493 -10.79 10.95 -41.00
N ASN A 494 -11.87 10.24 -40.67
CA ASN A 494 -13.11 10.83 -40.15
C ASN A 494 -13.31 10.60 -38.66
N LYS A 495 -12.34 9.97 -37.97
CA LYS A 495 -12.40 9.78 -36.52
C LYS A 495 -11.02 9.85 -35.87
N VAL A 496 -11.00 10.03 -34.56
CA VAL A 496 -9.82 9.75 -33.75
C VAL A 496 -9.58 8.25 -33.83
N ASP A 497 -8.52 7.88 -34.53
CA ASP A 497 -8.27 6.49 -34.90
C ASP A 497 -7.04 5.95 -34.17
N THR A 498 -7.16 4.73 -33.66
CA THR A 498 -6.04 4.02 -33.01
C THR A 498 -5.47 3.05 -34.04
N VAL A 499 -4.34 3.41 -34.65
CA VAL A 499 -3.71 2.60 -35.69
C VAL A 499 -2.68 1.65 -35.10
N ALA A 500 -2.67 0.40 -35.57
CA ALA A 500 -1.69 -0.59 -35.17
C ALA A 500 -0.33 -0.31 -35.84
N VAL A 501 0.65 0.05 -35.02
CA VAL A 501 2.04 0.27 -35.45
C VAL A 501 2.77 -1.05 -35.64
N GLY A 502 2.42 -2.06 -34.85
CA GLY A 502 2.97 -3.41 -34.91
C GLY A 502 3.37 -3.94 -33.54
N SER A 503 3.82 -5.19 -33.50
CA SER A 503 4.26 -5.86 -32.27
C SER A 503 5.79 -5.92 -32.18
N PHE A 504 6.34 -5.63 -31.00
CA PHE A 504 7.78 -5.66 -30.77
C PHE A 504 8.15 -6.23 -29.40
N THR A 505 9.09 -7.18 -29.40
CA THR A 505 9.69 -7.76 -28.19
C THR A 505 10.98 -7.02 -27.87
N PHE A 506 11.01 -6.32 -26.73
CA PHE A 506 12.22 -5.64 -26.28
C PHE A 506 13.19 -6.66 -25.66
N PRO A 507 14.44 -6.78 -26.19
CA PRO A 507 15.40 -7.74 -25.66
C PRO A 507 15.89 -7.43 -24.25
N VAL A 508 15.81 -6.17 -23.84
CA VAL A 508 16.25 -5.67 -22.53
C VAL A 508 15.23 -4.70 -21.95
N ALA A 509 15.20 -4.59 -20.63
CA ALA A 509 14.38 -3.64 -19.90
C ALA A 509 15.08 -2.27 -19.81
N TYR A 510 14.27 -1.20 -19.87
CA TYR A 510 14.69 0.20 -19.76
C TYR A 510 14.17 0.86 -18.48
N TYR A 511 13.18 0.24 -17.82
CA TYR A 511 12.65 0.70 -16.55
C TYR A 511 13.76 0.88 -15.50
N GLY A 512 13.77 2.05 -14.83
CA GLY A 512 14.75 2.35 -13.79
C GLY A 512 16.17 2.68 -14.26
N LEU A 513 16.43 2.80 -15.57
CA LEU A 513 17.76 3.12 -16.12
C LEU A 513 18.04 4.63 -16.28
N GLY A 514 17.16 5.49 -15.77
CA GLY A 514 17.27 6.94 -15.83
C GLY A 514 16.68 7.57 -17.10
N ASN A 515 16.73 8.90 -17.18
CA ASN A 515 15.95 9.68 -18.16
C ASN A 515 16.60 9.80 -19.55
N LYS A 516 17.76 9.18 -19.79
CA LYS A 516 18.45 9.21 -21.08
C LYS A 516 18.45 7.86 -21.81
N ILE A 517 17.98 6.81 -21.14
CA ILE A 517 18.09 5.43 -21.62
C ILE A 517 16.69 4.92 -21.93
N TYR A 518 16.30 5.07 -23.20
CA TYR A 518 15.00 4.64 -23.71
C TYR A 518 15.08 4.24 -25.20
N PRO A 519 14.20 3.35 -25.67
CA PRO A 519 13.92 3.18 -27.09
C PRO A 519 13.24 4.41 -27.67
N ASN A 520 13.34 4.60 -28.99
CA ASN A 520 12.64 5.67 -29.71
C ASN A 520 11.78 5.09 -30.82
N LEU A 521 10.53 5.55 -30.92
CA LEU A 521 9.66 5.27 -32.05
C LEU A 521 9.71 6.44 -33.02
N LYS A 522 10.28 6.20 -34.19
CA LYS A 522 10.31 7.13 -35.30
C LYS A 522 9.04 6.98 -36.14
N ILE A 523 8.37 8.09 -36.40
CA ILE A 523 7.19 8.23 -37.24
C ILE A 523 7.58 9.09 -38.45
N THR A 524 7.35 8.57 -39.66
CA THR A 524 7.69 9.27 -40.90
C THR A 524 6.59 9.16 -41.93
N THR A 525 6.48 10.17 -42.79
CA THR A 525 5.74 10.09 -44.06
C THR A 525 6.72 9.76 -45.19
N ASP A 526 6.40 8.76 -46.01
CA ASP A 526 7.32 8.24 -47.05
C ASP A 526 7.36 9.11 -48.33
N PHE A 527 6.31 9.88 -48.59
CA PHE A 527 6.17 10.73 -49.79
C PHE A 527 6.49 12.21 -49.55
N GLY A 528 6.73 12.94 -50.65
CA GLY A 528 6.96 14.40 -50.65
C GLY A 528 6.10 15.08 -51.71
N VAL A 529 6.20 16.41 -51.82
CA VAL A 529 5.33 17.21 -52.72
C VAL A 529 5.41 16.86 -54.19
N PHE A 530 6.52 16.28 -54.64
CA PHE A 530 6.68 15.89 -56.04
C PHE A 530 5.86 14.64 -56.42
N ASN A 531 5.30 13.92 -55.44
CA ASN A 531 4.41 12.80 -55.71
C ASN A 531 2.95 13.28 -55.72
N SER A 532 2.50 13.78 -56.87
CA SER A 532 1.17 14.36 -57.05
C SER A 532 0.03 13.38 -56.74
N ALA A 533 0.19 12.11 -57.10
CA ALA A 533 -0.79 11.06 -56.79
C ALA A 533 -0.96 10.87 -55.28
N MET A 534 0.15 10.83 -54.53
CA MET A 534 0.11 10.72 -53.08
C MET A 534 -0.44 11.98 -52.42
N MET A 535 -0.07 13.17 -52.91
CA MET A 535 -0.56 14.47 -52.41
C MET A 535 -2.08 14.67 -52.62
N ALA A 536 -2.65 14.05 -53.65
CA ALA A 536 -4.09 14.06 -53.88
C ALA A 536 -4.83 13.17 -52.87
N LYS A 537 -4.23 12.03 -52.48
CA LYS A 537 -4.88 11.02 -51.64
C LYS A 537 -4.62 11.21 -50.14
N TYR A 538 -3.40 11.57 -49.74
CA TYR A 538 -2.97 11.59 -48.35
C TYR A 538 -2.51 12.98 -47.92
N THR A 539 -2.68 13.27 -46.63
CA THR A 539 -1.99 14.41 -46.00
C THR A 539 -0.57 14.04 -45.59
N ARG A 540 0.32 15.04 -45.63
CA ARG A 540 1.71 14.93 -45.13
C ARG A 540 1.87 15.34 -43.68
N ASP A 541 0.99 16.19 -43.18
CA ASP A 541 0.99 16.55 -41.76
C ASP A 541 0.42 15.40 -40.94
N PHE A 542 0.74 15.29 -39.66
CA PHE A 542 0.12 14.28 -38.79
C PHE A 542 -0.19 14.84 -37.41
N ARG A 543 -1.25 14.33 -36.81
CA ARG A 543 -1.83 14.83 -35.55
C ARG A 543 -1.85 13.71 -34.53
N VAL A 544 -0.84 13.66 -33.67
CA VAL A 544 -0.67 12.58 -32.71
C VAL A 544 -1.29 12.95 -31.37
N VAL A 545 -2.25 12.14 -30.91
CA VAL A 545 -2.87 12.27 -29.58
C VAL A 545 -1.99 11.57 -28.53
N SER A 546 -1.63 10.31 -28.78
CA SER A 546 -0.82 9.50 -27.87
C SER A 546 -0.22 8.28 -28.56
N ILE A 547 0.83 7.72 -27.96
CA ILE A 547 1.39 6.43 -28.34
C ILE A 547 1.04 5.46 -27.20
N LEU A 548 0.54 4.28 -27.53
CA LEU A 548 0.14 3.25 -26.57
C LEU A 548 1.01 2.01 -26.78
N LEU A 549 1.56 1.49 -25.69
CA LEU A 549 2.23 0.21 -25.67
C LEU A 549 1.45 -0.68 -24.72
N LYS A 550 0.79 -1.70 -25.26
CA LYS A 550 0.07 -2.68 -24.46
C LYS A 550 0.84 -4.00 -24.44
N PRO A 551 1.08 -4.61 -23.27
CA PRO A 551 1.68 -5.94 -23.21
C PRO A 551 0.83 -6.93 -24.03
N ALA A 552 1.47 -7.75 -24.86
CA ALA A 552 0.75 -8.70 -25.70
C ALA A 552 -0.11 -9.69 -24.87
N GLU A 553 0.39 -10.14 -23.71
CA GLU A 553 -0.31 -11.04 -22.79
C GLU A 553 -1.65 -10.46 -22.30
N MET A 554 -1.73 -9.13 -22.12
CA MET A 554 -2.97 -8.45 -21.73
C MET A 554 -4.03 -8.52 -22.84
N GLU A 555 -3.65 -8.21 -24.07
CA GLU A 555 -4.60 -8.23 -25.19
C GLU A 555 -5.01 -9.66 -25.57
N GLU A 556 -4.12 -10.65 -25.40
CA GLU A 556 -4.45 -12.07 -25.53
C GLU A 556 -5.51 -12.49 -24.50
N PHE A 557 -5.35 -12.04 -23.26
CA PHE A 557 -6.34 -12.29 -22.20
C PHE A 557 -7.70 -11.64 -22.52
N GLU A 558 -7.72 -10.36 -22.90
CA GLU A 558 -8.95 -9.63 -23.28
C GLU A 558 -9.67 -10.29 -24.46
N ALA A 559 -8.91 -10.73 -25.47
CA ALA A 559 -9.45 -11.40 -26.64
C ALA A 559 -10.07 -12.77 -26.32
N ASN A 560 -9.53 -13.49 -25.34
CA ASN A 560 -10.09 -14.78 -24.90
C ASN A 560 -11.32 -14.58 -24.02
N ALA A 561 -11.31 -13.61 -23.11
CA ALA A 561 -12.48 -13.26 -22.29
C ALA A 561 -13.71 -12.84 -23.12
N THR A 562 -13.48 -12.26 -24.30
CA THR A 562 -14.55 -11.85 -25.23
C THR A 562 -15.14 -13.03 -26.04
N LYS A 563 -14.48 -14.21 -26.06
CA LYS A 563 -14.98 -15.41 -26.75
C LYS A 563 -15.83 -16.32 -25.86
N GLU A 564 -15.70 -16.18 -24.55
CA GLU A 564 -16.45 -16.96 -23.55
C GLU A 564 -17.76 -16.29 -23.13
N ASN A 565 -17.97 -15.04 -23.56
CA ASN A 565 -19.23 -14.30 -23.50
C ASN A 565 -19.84 -14.17 -24.90
#